data_AF-A0A173LK52-F1
#
_entry.id   AF-A0A173LK52-F1
#
_cell.length_a   1.000
_cell.length_b   1.000
_cell.length_c   1.000
_cell.angle_alpha   90.00
_cell.angle_beta   90.00
_cell.angle_gamma   90.00
#
_symmetry.space_group_name_H-M   'P 1'
#
loop_
_entity.id
_entity.type
_entity.pdbx_description
1 polymer ?
#
loop_
_entity_poly.entity_id
_entity_poly.type
_entity_poly.pdbx_seq_one_letter_code
_entity_poly.pdbx_strand_id
1 'polypeptide(L)'
;MLVTISVLIILVLVVMTALAFDFTNGFHDTGNAMATSIATGALSPRVAVGLSAILNLVGAFLSVEVALTVTTDVLHIQSKEASGALVAGLDSQTALLIVFAGLVGGIIWNLLTWLFGLPSSSSHALFGGLIGAGLGATAIAGISGAVNWNGVISKVVVPALFSPVIAGVIAAIGTALVYAITKSVGDNFRRSGFRWGQIGTASLVSLAHGTGDAQKTMGVIALALVAAGQLNASDAAENGLPVWIIVSCAVAIAAGTYMGGWRIIRTLGKGLVEIESPQGMAAEAASAAIIMTSSHAGMALSTTHVATGSILGSGVGKPGAKVRWGVAGRMLAAWVITLPLAGLVGFTAFLVAESISKATGDALIGGSVIFIILVALSLYIYQHSRSQTVSADSVNNDWDHENEPVTIGANK
;
A
#
# COMPACT_ATOMS: atom_id res chain seq x y z
N MET A 1 -33.71 6.98 9.82
CA MET A 1 -33.25 6.54 11.14
C MET A 1 -32.21 7.54 11.61
N LEU A 2 -32.38 8.18 12.77
CA LEU A 2 -31.39 9.13 13.28
C LEU A 2 -30.10 8.38 13.62
N VAL A 3 -28.98 8.75 13.00
CA VAL A 3 -27.68 8.17 13.30
C VAL A 3 -27.27 8.60 14.70
N THR A 4 -26.90 7.63 15.54
CA THR A 4 -26.52 7.92 16.93
C THR A 4 -25.19 8.66 16.98
N ILE A 5 -25.00 9.48 18.02
CA ILE A 5 -23.75 10.24 18.23
C ILE A 5 -22.56 9.27 18.29
N SER A 6 -22.71 8.10 18.94
CA SER A 6 -21.66 7.08 19.02
C SER A 6 -21.24 6.57 17.63
N VAL A 7 -22.18 6.32 16.72
CA VAL A 7 -21.86 5.90 15.34
C VAL A 7 -21.08 7.00 14.61
N LEU A 8 -21.46 8.27 14.77
CA LEU A 8 -20.75 9.39 14.15
C LEU A 8 -19.33 9.54 14.69
N ILE A 9 -19.12 9.38 16.00
CA ILE A 9 -17.77 9.48 16.59
C ILE A 9 -16.89 8.33 16.10
N ILE A 10 -17.40 7.09 16.10
CA ILE A 10 -16.64 5.94 15.58
C ILE A 10 -16.31 6.16 14.10
N LEU A 11 -17.27 6.63 13.29
CA LEU A 11 -17.04 6.95 11.88
C LEU A 11 -15.91 7.98 11.71
N VAL A 12 -15.89 9.06 12.51
CA VAL A 12 -14.81 10.06 12.47
C VAL A 12 -13.46 9.41 12.80
N LEU A 13 -13.40 8.53 13.80
CA LEU A 13 -12.18 7.77 14.13
C LEU A 13 -11.73 6.89 12.95
N VAL A 14 -12.67 6.21 12.29
CA VAL A 14 -12.38 5.38 11.11
C VAL A 14 -11.83 6.23 9.97
N VAL A 15 -12.45 7.38 9.67
CA VAL A 15 -11.99 8.28 8.60
C VAL A 15 -10.60 8.82 8.90
N MET A 16 -10.34 9.28 10.13
CA MET A 16 -9.00 9.74 10.53
C MET A 16 -7.96 8.63 10.41
N THR A 17 -8.33 7.40 10.79
CA THR A 17 -7.44 6.24 10.72
C THR A 17 -7.20 5.83 9.26
N ALA A 18 -8.21 5.92 8.38
CA ALA A 18 -8.06 5.65 6.96
C ALA A 18 -7.10 6.65 6.31
N LEU A 19 -7.22 7.95 6.63
CA LEU A 19 -6.28 8.97 6.16
C LEU A 19 -4.87 8.76 6.72
N ALA A 20 -4.74 8.33 7.97
CA ALA A 20 -3.45 7.94 8.54
C ALA A 20 -2.85 6.73 7.80
N PHE A 21 -3.68 5.73 7.46
CA PHE A 21 -3.25 4.61 6.63
C PHE A 21 -2.75 5.08 5.26
N ASP A 22 -3.49 5.95 4.58
CA ASP A 22 -3.12 6.46 3.25
C ASP A 22 -1.81 7.25 3.29
N PHE A 23 -1.62 8.04 4.33
CA PHE A 23 -0.35 8.68 4.63
C PHE A 23 0.77 7.66 4.87
N THR A 24 0.50 6.60 5.65
CA THR A 24 1.51 5.54 5.84
C THR A 24 1.87 4.83 4.55
N ASN A 25 0.87 4.61 3.69
CA ASN A 25 1.03 4.01 2.39
C ASN A 25 1.90 4.89 1.48
N GLY A 26 1.60 6.18 1.39
CA GLY A 26 2.37 7.13 0.60
C GLY A 26 3.85 7.12 0.96
N PHE A 27 4.19 7.19 2.25
CA PHE A 27 5.59 7.19 2.69
C PHE A 27 6.26 5.83 2.42
N HIS A 28 5.55 4.72 2.65
CA HIS A 28 6.06 3.36 2.49
C HIS A 28 6.39 3.07 1.01
N ASP A 29 5.50 3.46 0.10
CA ASP A 29 5.55 3.10 -1.31
C ASP A 29 6.28 4.11 -2.20
N THR A 30 6.76 5.23 -1.65
CA THR A 30 7.71 6.13 -2.36
C THR A 30 8.91 5.35 -2.92
N GLY A 31 9.35 4.30 -2.23
CA GLY A 31 10.42 3.41 -2.70
C GLY A 31 10.12 2.74 -4.04
N ASN A 32 8.86 2.36 -4.29
CA ASN A 32 8.47 1.65 -5.51
C ASN A 32 8.61 2.52 -6.76
N ALA A 33 8.40 3.83 -6.63
CA ALA A 33 8.49 4.77 -7.76
C ALA A 33 9.87 5.44 -7.88
N MET A 34 10.54 5.71 -6.75
CA MET A 34 11.72 6.60 -6.74
C MET A 34 13.04 5.93 -6.36
N ALA A 35 13.05 4.69 -5.85
CA ALA A 35 14.32 4.07 -5.45
C ALA A 35 15.29 3.89 -6.62
N THR A 36 14.79 3.52 -7.79
CA THR A 36 15.57 3.33 -9.01
C THR A 36 16.12 4.64 -9.55
N SER A 37 15.33 5.71 -9.59
CA SER A 37 15.75 7.03 -10.09
C SER A 37 16.70 7.76 -9.14
N ILE A 38 16.60 7.49 -7.83
CA ILE A 38 17.55 7.94 -6.81
C ILE A 38 18.86 7.14 -6.90
N ALA A 39 18.78 5.81 -7.04
CA ALA A 39 19.97 4.94 -7.10
C ALA A 39 20.82 5.18 -8.35
N THR A 40 20.20 5.47 -9.50
CA THR A 40 20.92 5.81 -10.74
C THR A 40 21.48 7.24 -10.75
N GLY A 41 21.09 8.08 -9.78
CA GLY A 41 21.42 9.51 -9.78
C GLY A 41 20.65 10.31 -10.83
N ALA A 42 19.56 9.77 -11.41
CA ALA A 42 18.73 10.51 -12.36
C ALA A 42 18.06 11.72 -11.68
N LEU A 43 17.57 11.52 -10.45
CA LEU A 43 17.00 12.55 -9.58
C LEU A 43 17.74 12.57 -8.24
N SER A 44 17.87 13.76 -7.65
CA SER A 44 18.30 13.88 -6.26
C SER A 44 17.17 13.45 -5.31
N PRO A 45 17.48 12.87 -4.13
CA PRO A 45 16.47 12.30 -3.22
C PRO A 45 15.28 13.23 -2.91
N ARG A 46 15.55 14.51 -2.58
CA ARG A 46 14.49 15.48 -2.24
C ARG A 46 13.63 15.87 -3.44
N VAL A 47 14.23 15.97 -4.63
CA VAL A 47 13.50 16.26 -5.87
C VAL A 47 12.63 15.08 -6.27
N ALA A 48 13.15 13.85 -6.12
CA ALA A 48 12.42 12.63 -6.42
C ALA A 48 11.14 12.49 -5.58
N VAL A 49 11.23 12.66 -4.24
CA VAL A 49 10.04 12.57 -3.37
C VAL A 49 9.07 13.74 -3.59
N GLY A 50 9.56 14.94 -3.90
CA GLY A 50 8.72 16.10 -4.24
C GLY A 50 7.93 15.90 -5.53
N LEU A 51 8.60 15.43 -6.59
CA LEU A 51 7.97 15.08 -7.86
C LEU A 51 6.94 13.96 -7.67
N SER A 52 7.31 12.90 -6.94
CA SER A 52 6.42 11.79 -6.64
C SER A 52 5.17 12.23 -5.86
N ALA A 53 5.31 13.13 -4.89
CA ALA A 53 4.19 13.63 -4.10
C ALA A 53 3.19 14.40 -4.95
N ILE A 54 3.67 15.28 -5.85
CA ILE A 54 2.79 16.03 -6.77
C ILE A 54 2.05 15.07 -7.70
N LEU A 55 2.76 14.08 -8.26
CA LEU A 55 2.16 13.13 -9.19
C LEU A 55 1.19 12.17 -8.49
N ASN A 56 1.46 11.77 -7.25
CA ASN A 56 0.51 11.02 -6.44
C ASN A 56 -0.77 11.83 -6.18
N LEU A 57 -0.62 13.11 -5.84
CA LEU A 57 -1.75 14.02 -5.66
C LEU A 57 -2.58 14.10 -6.94
N VAL A 58 -1.95 14.31 -8.10
CA VAL A 58 -2.65 14.39 -9.39
C VAL A 58 -3.29 13.04 -9.76
N GLY A 59 -2.57 11.93 -9.58
CA GLY A 59 -3.01 10.58 -9.90
C GLY A 59 -4.30 10.20 -9.16
N ALA A 60 -4.44 10.63 -7.91
CA ALA A 60 -5.63 10.39 -7.09
C ALA A 60 -6.92 10.99 -7.70
N PHE A 61 -6.83 11.99 -8.60
CA PHE A 61 -7.99 12.57 -9.29
C PHE A 61 -8.28 11.90 -10.65
N LEU A 62 -7.45 10.97 -11.13
CA LEU A 62 -7.57 10.43 -12.49
C LEU A 62 -8.57 9.26 -12.61
N SER A 63 -8.94 8.61 -11.53
CA SER A 63 -9.92 7.51 -11.54
C SER A 63 -10.54 7.30 -10.16
N VAL A 64 -11.70 6.65 -10.13
CA VAL A 64 -12.43 6.22 -8.91
C VAL A 64 -12.91 4.76 -9.00
N GLU A 65 -12.54 4.03 -10.05
CA GLU A 65 -13.04 2.67 -10.35
C GLU A 65 -12.66 1.64 -9.28
N VAL A 66 -11.42 1.66 -8.80
CA VAL A 66 -10.93 0.78 -7.74
C VAL A 66 -11.65 1.07 -6.42
N ALA A 67 -11.93 2.34 -6.13
CA ALA A 67 -12.57 2.73 -4.87
C ALA A 67 -13.96 2.10 -4.68
N LEU A 68 -14.70 1.85 -5.76
CA LEU A 68 -16.05 1.29 -5.72
C LEU A 68 -16.09 -0.22 -5.42
N THR A 69 -15.02 -0.96 -5.71
CA THR A 69 -15.02 -2.43 -5.59
C THR A 69 -14.07 -2.96 -4.52
N VAL A 70 -12.99 -2.22 -4.21
CA VAL A 70 -11.85 -2.75 -3.45
C VAL A 70 -12.20 -3.33 -2.07
N THR A 71 -13.19 -2.76 -1.39
CA THR A 71 -13.56 -3.20 -0.04
C THR A 71 -14.64 -4.28 -0.05
N THR A 72 -15.56 -4.25 -1.02
CA THR A 72 -16.58 -5.30 -1.23
C THR A 72 -15.97 -6.57 -1.85
N ASP A 73 -14.81 -6.44 -2.50
CA ASP A 73 -13.97 -7.55 -2.94
C ASP A 73 -13.38 -8.35 -1.76
N VAL A 74 -13.29 -7.77 -0.56
CA VAL A 74 -12.65 -8.40 0.61
C VAL A 74 -13.65 -8.70 1.72
N LEU A 75 -14.54 -7.76 2.03
CA LEU A 75 -15.53 -7.87 3.08
C LEU A 75 -16.94 -8.04 2.49
N HIS A 76 -17.73 -8.88 3.15
CA HIS A 76 -19.15 -9.04 2.87
C HIS A 76 -19.95 -8.55 4.09
N ILE A 77 -19.94 -7.23 4.25
CA ILE A 77 -20.68 -6.52 5.31
C ILE A 77 -21.84 -5.69 4.77
N GLN A 78 -21.94 -5.56 3.45
CA GLN A 78 -23.06 -4.94 2.73
C GLN A 78 -23.83 -5.99 1.94
N SER A 79 -25.14 -5.82 1.85
CA SER A 79 -26.03 -6.57 0.97
C SER A 79 -25.82 -6.14 -0.48
N LYS A 80 -26.28 -6.98 -1.42
CA LYS A 80 -26.23 -6.67 -2.86
C LYS A 80 -27.33 -5.69 -3.31
N GLU A 81 -28.07 -5.11 -2.37
CA GLU A 81 -29.09 -4.11 -2.69
C GLU A 81 -28.43 -2.81 -3.18
N ALA A 82 -29.14 -2.05 -4.02
CA ALA A 82 -28.62 -0.81 -4.59
C ALA A 82 -28.23 0.23 -3.53
N SER A 83 -28.84 0.18 -2.34
CA SER A 83 -28.53 1.06 -1.21
C SER A 83 -27.17 0.77 -0.57
N GLY A 84 -26.64 -0.46 -0.71
CA GLY A 84 -25.48 -0.93 0.05
C GLY A 84 -25.79 -1.15 1.54
N ALA A 85 -27.04 -1.46 1.87
CA ALA A 85 -27.47 -1.74 3.24
C ALA A 85 -26.59 -2.81 3.91
N LEU A 86 -26.45 -2.78 5.23
CA LEU A 86 -25.67 -3.80 5.94
C LEU A 86 -26.31 -5.18 5.83
N VAL A 87 -25.48 -6.23 5.87
CA VAL A 87 -25.97 -7.62 5.91
C VAL A 87 -26.86 -7.85 7.14
N ALA A 88 -27.82 -8.76 7.03
CA ALA A 88 -28.77 -9.04 8.10
C ALA A 88 -28.04 -9.44 9.40
N GLY A 89 -28.40 -8.79 10.50
CA GLY A 89 -27.80 -9.02 11.82
C GLY A 89 -26.53 -8.22 12.10
N LEU A 90 -26.04 -7.41 11.15
CA LEU A 90 -24.91 -6.50 11.36
C LEU A 90 -25.41 -5.06 11.57
N ASP A 91 -25.11 -4.48 12.73
CA ASP A 91 -25.37 -3.08 13.01
C ASP A 91 -24.21 -2.16 12.56
N SER A 92 -24.49 -0.86 12.45
CA SER A 92 -23.51 0.15 12.01
C SER A 92 -22.29 0.27 12.92
N GLN A 93 -22.41 0.08 14.23
CA GLN A 93 -21.28 0.18 15.16
C GLN A 93 -20.31 -0.98 14.92
N THR A 94 -20.83 -2.21 14.89
CA THR A 94 -20.04 -3.41 14.63
C THR A 94 -19.40 -3.35 13.23
N ALA A 95 -20.13 -2.91 12.21
CA ALA A 95 -19.60 -2.73 10.86
C ALA A 95 -18.42 -1.75 10.82
N LEU A 96 -18.55 -0.60 11.50
CA LEU A 96 -17.46 0.37 11.61
C LEU A 96 -16.27 -0.18 12.39
N LEU A 97 -16.49 -0.96 13.45
CA LEU A 97 -15.41 -1.61 14.21
C LEU A 97 -14.64 -2.63 13.37
N ILE A 98 -15.30 -3.37 12.46
CA ILE A 98 -14.62 -4.28 11.52
C ILE A 98 -13.66 -3.49 10.63
N VAL A 99 -14.15 -2.41 10.00
CA VAL A 99 -13.32 -1.57 9.12
C VAL A 99 -12.19 -0.92 9.90
N PHE A 100 -12.48 -0.41 11.10
CA PHE A 100 -11.50 0.24 11.96
C PHE A 100 -10.39 -0.72 12.40
N ALA A 101 -10.73 -1.90 12.90
CA ALA A 101 -9.77 -2.92 13.29
C ALA A 101 -8.91 -3.37 12.11
N GLY A 102 -9.48 -3.48 10.91
CA GLY A 102 -8.72 -3.81 9.71
C GLY A 102 -7.70 -2.73 9.34
N LEU A 103 -8.06 -1.45 9.45
CA LEU A 103 -7.14 -0.32 9.28
C LEU A 103 -6.01 -0.33 10.32
N VAL A 104 -6.32 -0.62 11.59
CA VAL A 104 -5.30 -0.79 12.64
C VAL A 104 -4.30 -1.87 12.25
N GLY A 105 -4.78 -3.02 11.76
CA GLY A 105 -3.94 -4.11 11.25
C GLY A 105 -3.01 -3.66 10.11
N GLY A 106 -3.57 -2.95 9.13
CA GLY A 106 -2.80 -2.41 8.00
C GLY A 106 -1.72 -1.41 8.41
N ILE A 107 -2.06 -0.43 9.26
CA ILE A 107 -1.12 0.61 9.71
C ILE A 107 0.02 0.02 10.52
N ILE A 108 -0.29 -0.79 11.54
CA ILE A 108 0.73 -1.37 12.40
C ILE A 108 1.68 -2.24 11.57
N TRP A 109 1.17 -3.03 10.64
CA TRP A 109 2.01 -3.84 9.77
C TRP A 109 2.91 -2.99 8.86
N ASN A 110 2.36 -1.95 8.22
CA ASN A 110 3.14 -1.02 7.39
C ASN A 110 4.26 -0.32 8.18
N LEU A 111 4.00 0.09 9.42
CA LEU A 111 5.01 0.73 10.27
C LEU A 111 6.10 -0.26 10.69
N LEU A 112 5.73 -1.51 11.00
CA LEU A 112 6.68 -2.55 11.34
C LEU A 112 7.60 -2.90 10.17
N THR A 113 7.05 -3.14 8.98
CA THR A 113 7.85 -3.47 7.80
C THR A 113 8.75 -2.31 7.38
N TRP A 114 8.26 -1.07 7.49
CA TRP A 114 9.10 0.12 7.33
C TRP A 114 10.25 0.17 8.34
N LEU A 115 10.00 -0.10 9.61
CA LEU A 115 11.02 -0.11 10.65
C LEU A 115 12.16 -1.08 10.29
N PHE A 116 11.80 -2.27 9.80
CA PHE A 116 12.76 -3.28 9.35
C PHE A 116 13.32 -3.03 7.93
N GLY A 117 12.86 -1.99 7.24
CA GLY A 117 13.26 -1.70 5.86
C GLY A 117 12.86 -2.79 4.86
N LEU A 118 11.81 -3.56 5.18
CA LEU A 118 11.28 -4.65 4.37
C LEU A 118 10.28 -4.09 3.36
N PRO A 119 10.51 -4.20 2.04
CA PRO A 119 9.54 -3.78 1.04
C PRO A 119 8.33 -4.71 1.03
N SER A 120 7.30 -4.35 1.79
CA SER A 120 6.00 -5.03 1.84
C SER A 120 4.94 -4.28 1.05
N SER A 121 3.87 -4.97 0.68
CA SER A 121 2.73 -4.32 0.03
C SER A 121 1.75 -3.74 1.04
N SER A 122 1.56 -2.41 1.02
CA SER A 122 0.52 -1.73 1.80
C SER A 122 -0.89 -2.22 1.46
N SER A 123 -1.17 -2.54 0.19
CA SER A 123 -2.47 -3.11 -0.20
C SER A 123 -2.73 -4.45 0.48
N HIS A 124 -1.72 -5.32 0.57
CA HIS A 124 -1.86 -6.61 1.26
C HIS A 124 -1.93 -6.45 2.78
N ALA A 125 -1.29 -5.43 3.34
CA ALA A 125 -1.45 -5.09 4.74
C ALA A 125 -2.89 -4.67 5.05
N LEU A 126 -3.48 -3.79 4.21
CA LEU A 126 -4.89 -3.39 4.32
C LEU A 126 -5.83 -4.57 4.19
N PHE A 127 -5.72 -5.36 3.11
CA PHE A 127 -6.59 -6.50 2.88
C PHE A 127 -6.40 -7.58 3.93
N GLY A 128 -5.17 -7.86 4.34
CA GLY A 128 -4.87 -8.74 5.46
C GLY A 128 -5.61 -8.29 6.71
N GLY A 129 -5.44 -7.03 7.12
CA GLY A 129 -6.13 -6.45 8.26
C GLY A 129 -7.65 -6.58 8.18
N LEU A 130 -8.26 -6.22 7.04
CA LEU A 130 -9.71 -6.34 6.82
C LEU A 130 -10.19 -7.80 6.88
N ILE A 131 -9.48 -8.73 6.23
CA ILE A 131 -9.77 -10.18 6.31
C ILE A 131 -9.74 -10.64 7.77
N GLY A 132 -8.68 -10.27 8.49
CA GLY A 132 -8.52 -10.59 9.90
C GLY A 132 -9.66 -10.08 10.77
N ALA A 133 -10.02 -8.80 10.62
CA ALA A 133 -11.15 -8.21 11.34
C ALA A 133 -12.49 -8.90 10.98
N GLY A 134 -12.70 -9.23 9.71
CA GLY A 134 -13.86 -10.00 9.26
C GLY A 134 -13.94 -11.40 9.89
N LEU A 135 -12.80 -12.11 9.98
CA LEU A 135 -12.72 -13.39 10.70
C LEU A 135 -13.01 -13.22 12.19
N GLY A 136 -12.56 -12.11 12.79
CA GLY A 136 -12.90 -11.75 14.17
C GLY A 136 -14.40 -11.56 14.34
N ALA A 137 -15.05 -10.86 13.41
CA ALA A 137 -16.50 -10.67 13.43
C ALA A 137 -17.26 -11.99 13.32
N THR A 138 -16.80 -12.91 12.49
CA THR A 138 -17.37 -14.27 12.45
C THR A 138 -17.16 -15.01 13.76
N ALA A 139 -15.97 -14.93 14.36
CA ALA A 139 -15.61 -15.70 15.55
C ALA A 139 -16.37 -15.26 16.82
N ILE A 140 -16.51 -13.95 17.06
CA ILE A 140 -17.07 -13.45 18.32
C ILE A 140 -18.35 -12.62 18.17
N ALA A 141 -18.60 -12.00 17.01
CA ALA A 141 -19.83 -11.25 16.75
C ALA A 141 -20.89 -12.11 16.02
N GLY A 142 -20.57 -13.35 15.66
CA GLY A 142 -21.50 -14.28 15.01
C GLY A 142 -21.86 -13.92 13.57
N ILE A 143 -21.13 -12.98 12.96
CA ILE A 143 -21.39 -12.51 11.59
C ILE A 143 -20.84 -13.55 10.61
N SER A 144 -21.73 -14.46 10.19
CA SER A 144 -21.38 -15.55 9.27
C SER A 144 -21.02 -15.00 7.90
N GLY A 145 -19.85 -15.38 7.38
CA GLY A 145 -19.44 -15.03 6.02
C GLY A 145 -19.04 -13.57 5.84
N ALA A 146 -18.52 -12.91 6.87
CA ALA A 146 -18.04 -11.51 6.81
C ALA A 146 -16.87 -11.30 5.81
N VAL A 147 -16.18 -12.37 5.40
CA VAL A 147 -15.09 -12.34 4.41
C VAL A 147 -15.60 -12.85 3.05
N ASN A 148 -15.37 -12.07 2.00
CA ASN A 148 -15.66 -12.45 0.62
C ASN A 148 -14.51 -13.28 0.04
N TRP A 149 -14.49 -14.59 0.31
CA TRP A 149 -13.40 -15.47 -0.15
C TRP A 149 -13.21 -15.50 -1.66
N ASN A 150 -14.28 -15.37 -2.44
CA ASN A 150 -14.19 -15.33 -3.90
C ASN A 150 -13.46 -14.07 -4.38
N GLY A 151 -13.80 -12.91 -3.82
CA GLY A 151 -13.10 -11.66 -4.11
C GLY A 151 -11.66 -11.68 -3.59
N VAL A 152 -11.42 -12.17 -2.37
CA VAL A 152 -10.05 -12.34 -1.82
C VAL A 152 -9.18 -13.18 -2.76
N ILE A 153 -9.67 -14.32 -3.25
CA ILE A 153 -8.89 -15.16 -4.17
C ILE A 153 -8.68 -14.46 -5.51
N SER A 154 -9.76 -14.00 -6.15
CA SER A 154 -9.72 -13.50 -7.53
C SER A 154 -9.13 -12.10 -7.70
N LYS A 155 -9.27 -11.22 -6.70
CA LYS A 155 -8.88 -9.81 -6.74
C LYS A 155 -7.66 -9.48 -5.91
N VAL A 156 -7.32 -10.31 -4.92
CA VAL A 156 -6.14 -10.11 -4.06
C VAL A 156 -5.07 -11.17 -4.33
N VAL A 157 -5.33 -12.44 -4.02
CA VAL A 157 -4.31 -13.51 -4.02
C VAL A 157 -3.79 -13.83 -5.42
N VAL A 158 -4.68 -14.00 -6.40
CA VAL A 158 -4.28 -14.32 -7.79
C VAL A 158 -3.44 -13.19 -8.39
N PRO A 159 -3.88 -11.92 -8.39
CA PRO A 159 -3.04 -10.81 -8.84
C PRO A 159 -1.71 -10.70 -8.07
N ALA A 160 -1.70 -10.95 -6.76
CA ALA A 160 -0.48 -10.91 -5.95
C ALA A 160 0.60 -11.89 -6.41
N LEU A 161 0.17 -13.09 -6.83
CA LEU A 161 1.06 -14.16 -7.26
C LEU A 161 1.58 -13.92 -8.68
N PHE A 162 0.70 -13.56 -9.61
CA PHE A 162 1.05 -13.47 -11.03
C PHE A 162 1.66 -12.12 -11.42
N SER A 163 1.25 -11.02 -10.78
CA SER A 163 1.72 -9.68 -11.15
C SER A 163 3.25 -9.48 -11.08
N PRO A 164 4.00 -9.94 -10.05
CA PRO A 164 5.46 -9.79 -10.05
C PRO A 164 6.13 -10.62 -11.15
N VAL A 165 5.57 -11.79 -11.51
CA VAL A 165 6.10 -12.64 -12.57
C VAL A 165 5.87 -12.00 -13.94
N ILE A 166 4.66 -11.52 -14.19
CA ILE A 166 4.29 -10.83 -15.44
C ILE A 166 5.15 -9.56 -15.59
N ALA A 167 5.27 -8.77 -14.51
CA ALA A 167 6.12 -7.58 -14.46
C ALA A 167 7.59 -7.91 -14.75
N GLY A 168 8.11 -8.98 -14.14
CA GLY A 168 9.47 -9.44 -14.40
C GLY A 168 9.71 -9.85 -15.84
N VAL A 169 8.79 -10.61 -16.45
CA VAL A 169 8.90 -11.02 -17.86
C VAL A 169 8.85 -9.82 -18.79
N ILE A 170 7.88 -8.92 -18.61
CA ILE A 170 7.74 -7.72 -19.45
C ILE A 170 8.97 -6.82 -19.32
N ALA A 171 9.45 -6.59 -18.09
CA ALA A 171 10.64 -5.78 -17.86
C ALA A 171 11.92 -6.44 -18.40
N ALA A 172 12.05 -7.77 -18.34
CA ALA A 172 13.19 -8.49 -18.91
C ALA A 172 13.23 -8.36 -20.44
N ILE A 173 12.11 -8.58 -21.10
CA ILE A 173 11.99 -8.43 -22.57
C ILE A 173 12.24 -6.96 -22.95
N GLY A 174 11.58 -6.03 -22.26
CA GLY A 174 11.74 -4.58 -22.50
C GLY A 174 13.18 -4.13 -22.34
N THR A 175 13.87 -4.60 -21.30
CA THR A 175 15.28 -4.28 -21.07
C THR A 175 16.18 -4.87 -22.16
N ALA A 176 15.97 -6.14 -22.53
CA ALA A 176 16.75 -6.78 -23.60
C ALA A 176 16.61 -6.02 -24.93
N LEU A 177 15.38 -5.59 -25.27
CA LEU A 177 15.11 -4.78 -26.45
C LEU A 177 15.78 -3.41 -26.39
N VAL A 178 15.69 -2.72 -25.25
CA VAL A 178 16.34 -1.42 -25.03
C VAL A 178 17.85 -1.52 -25.27
N TYR A 179 18.52 -2.53 -24.71
CA TYR A 179 19.96 -2.72 -24.92
C TYR A 179 20.29 -3.18 -26.35
N ALA A 180 19.45 -4.01 -26.98
CA ALA A 180 19.65 -4.46 -28.35
C ALA A 180 19.55 -3.32 -29.38
N ILE A 181 18.58 -2.41 -29.21
CA ILE A 181 18.33 -1.29 -30.12
C ILE A 181 19.36 -0.18 -29.92
N THR A 182 19.78 0.06 -28.67
CA THR A 182 20.70 1.16 -28.35
C THR A 182 22.18 0.80 -28.38
N LYS A 183 22.53 -0.41 -28.80
CA LYS A 183 23.93 -0.89 -28.89
C LYS A 183 24.84 -0.02 -29.76
N SER A 184 24.28 0.66 -30.77
CA SER A 184 25.01 1.51 -31.71
C SER A 184 25.03 2.99 -31.30
N VAL A 185 24.39 3.36 -30.19
CA VAL A 185 24.32 4.74 -29.70
C VAL A 185 25.53 4.99 -28.78
N GLY A 186 26.25 6.10 -29.02
CA GLY A 186 27.39 6.49 -28.18
C GLY A 186 27.00 6.67 -26.71
N ASP A 187 27.86 6.22 -25.80
CA ASP A 187 27.55 6.08 -24.37
C ASP A 187 27.08 7.37 -23.68
N ASN A 188 27.64 8.53 -24.06
CA ASN A 188 27.24 9.81 -23.47
C ASN A 188 25.81 10.21 -23.87
N PHE A 189 25.44 10.02 -25.13
CA PHE A 189 24.10 10.31 -25.62
C PHE A 189 23.08 9.32 -25.05
N ARG A 190 23.48 8.05 -24.96
CA ARG A 190 22.72 6.98 -24.32
C ARG A 190 22.40 7.33 -22.86
N ARG A 191 23.42 7.67 -22.05
CA ARG A 191 23.26 8.02 -20.63
C ARG A 191 22.37 9.24 -20.41
N SER A 192 22.57 10.32 -21.18
CA SER A 192 21.77 11.54 -21.04
C SER A 192 20.31 11.34 -21.45
N GLY A 193 20.06 10.66 -22.58
CA GLY A 193 18.71 10.36 -23.05
C GLY A 193 17.94 9.44 -22.11
N PHE A 194 18.58 8.35 -21.66
CA PHE A 194 17.95 7.42 -20.72
C PHE A 194 17.71 8.02 -19.34
N ARG A 195 18.50 9.01 -18.91
CA ARG A 195 18.23 9.74 -17.67
C ARG A 195 16.88 10.47 -17.74
N TRP A 196 16.61 11.20 -18.83
CA TRP A 196 15.32 11.86 -19.02
C TRP A 196 14.17 10.87 -19.22
N GLY A 197 14.42 9.78 -19.96
CA GLY A 197 13.47 8.68 -20.08
C GLY A 197 13.08 8.11 -18.72
N GLN A 198 14.08 7.84 -17.86
CA GLN A 198 13.86 7.34 -16.50
C GLN A 198 13.07 8.33 -15.63
N ILE A 199 13.36 9.64 -15.71
CA ILE A 199 12.56 10.64 -14.98
C ILE A 199 11.09 10.58 -15.42
N GLY A 200 10.84 10.46 -16.73
CA GLY A 200 9.50 10.32 -17.28
C GLY A 200 8.79 9.04 -16.82
N THR A 201 9.47 7.89 -16.86
CA THR A 201 8.88 6.60 -16.45
C THR A 201 8.67 6.51 -14.95
N ALA A 202 9.60 7.00 -14.12
CA ALA A 202 9.42 7.12 -12.68
C ALA A 202 8.22 8.01 -12.34
N SER A 203 8.03 9.09 -13.11
CA SER A 203 6.86 9.96 -13.00
C SER A 203 5.56 9.21 -13.31
N LEU A 204 5.55 8.38 -14.35
CA LEU A 204 4.39 7.53 -14.68
C LEU A 204 4.10 6.51 -13.57
N VAL A 205 5.12 5.93 -12.93
CA VAL A 205 4.92 5.03 -11.78
C VAL A 205 4.30 5.78 -10.60
N SER A 206 4.78 6.99 -10.26
CA SER A 206 4.18 7.81 -9.20
C SER A 206 2.74 8.22 -9.51
N LEU A 207 2.45 8.55 -10.77
CA LEU A 207 1.09 8.86 -11.21
C LEU A 207 0.18 7.63 -11.06
N ALA A 208 0.64 6.48 -11.55
CA ALA A 208 -0.09 5.21 -11.46
C ALA A 208 -0.30 4.76 -10.00
N HIS A 209 0.68 5.02 -9.13
CA HIS A 209 0.57 4.81 -7.68
C HIS A 209 -0.58 5.64 -7.10
N GLY A 210 -0.60 6.95 -7.34
CA GLY A 210 -1.69 7.82 -6.89
C GLY A 210 -3.06 7.38 -7.42
N THR A 211 -3.13 7.00 -8.69
CA THR A 211 -4.37 6.49 -9.30
C THR A 211 -4.84 5.21 -8.64
N GLY A 212 -3.97 4.27 -8.27
CA GLY A 212 -4.37 2.97 -7.76
C GLY A 212 -4.53 2.91 -6.24
N ASP A 213 -3.69 3.59 -5.49
CA ASP A 213 -3.55 3.40 -4.04
C ASP A 213 -4.42 4.35 -3.23
N ALA A 214 -4.51 5.62 -3.61
CA ALA A 214 -5.40 6.57 -2.95
C ALA A 214 -6.85 6.07 -3.01
N GLN A 215 -7.23 5.45 -4.13
CA GLN A 215 -8.56 4.85 -4.31
C GLN A 215 -8.88 3.73 -3.31
N LYS A 216 -7.88 2.97 -2.84
CA LYS A 216 -8.11 1.92 -1.84
C LYS A 216 -8.62 2.53 -0.53
N THR A 217 -8.00 3.62 -0.10
CA THR A 217 -8.44 4.38 1.08
C THR A 217 -9.78 5.05 0.84
N MET A 218 -10.01 5.63 -0.34
CA MET A 218 -11.31 6.22 -0.71
C MET A 218 -12.44 5.18 -0.58
N GLY A 219 -12.20 3.94 -1.04
CA GLY A 219 -13.15 2.83 -0.91
C GLY A 219 -13.42 2.39 0.52
N VAL A 220 -12.41 2.46 1.41
CA VAL A 220 -12.57 2.20 2.84
C VAL A 220 -13.41 3.28 3.52
N ILE A 221 -13.16 4.55 3.21
CA ILE A 221 -13.95 5.67 3.73
C ILE A 221 -15.39 5.59 3.21
N ALA A 222 -15.58 5.31 1.91
CA ALA A 222 -16.89 5.13 1.32
C ALA A 222 -17.67 3.99 2.00
N LEU A 223 -17.04 2.83 2.21
CA LEU A 223 -17.63 1.70 2.93
C LEU A 223 -18.06 2.11 4.35
N ALA A 224 -17.21 2.84 5.08
CA ALA A 224 -17.54 3.31 6.43
C ALA A 224 -18.73 4.29 6.44
N LEU A 225 -18.80 5.21 5.47
CA LEU A 225 -19.91 6.14 5.33
C LEU A 225 -21.22 5.43 5.00
N VAL A 226 -21.19 4.44 4.10
CA VAL A 226 -22.37 3.63 3.77
C VAL A 226 -22.80 2.82 4.99
N ALA A 227 -21.88 2.20 5.72
CA ALA A 227 -22.17 1.47 6.95
C ALA A 227 -22.81 2.35 8.04
N ALA A 228 -22.44 3.62 8.10
CA ALA A 228 -23.00 4.62 9.01
C ALA A 228 -24.31 5.26 8.49
N GLY A 229 -24.78 4.90 7.29
CA GLY A 229 -25.95 5.50 6.65
C GLY A 229 -25.77 6.96 6.23
N GLN A 230 -24.52 7.39 6.02
CA GLN A 230 -24.16 8.75 5.58
C GLN A 230 -23.90 8.87 4.07
N LEU A 231 -23.82 7.73 3.37
CA LEU A 231 -23.64 7.65 1.92
C LEU A 231 -24.49 6.51 1.37
N ASN A 232 -25.14 6.71 0.22
CA ASN A 232 -25.80 5.63 -0.52
C ASN A 232 -24.81 5.05 -1.53
N ALA A 233 -24.73 3.72 -1.61
CA ALA A 233 -23.82 3.06 -2.56
C ALA A 233 -24.18 3.35 -4.03
N SER A 234 -25.48 3.41 -4.36
CA SER A 234 -25.97 3.79 -5.69
C SER A 234 -25.52 5.18 -6.09
N ASP A 235 -25.68 6.16 -5.19
CA ASP A 235 -25.34 7.56 -5.49
C ASP A 235 -23.84 7.71 -5.73
N ALA A 236 -23.02 6.99 -4.96
CA ALA A 236 -21.58 6.95 -5.14
C ALA A 236 -21.16 6.28 -6.46
N ALA A 237 -21.90 5.26 -6.91
CA ALA A 237 -21.64 4.58 -8.18
C ALA A 237 -22.06 5.43 -9.40
N GLU A 238 -23.17 6.16 -9.30
CA GLU A 238 -23.70 6.99 -10.40
C GLU A 238 -23.04 8.37 -10.49
N ASN A 239 -22.85 9.05 -9.35
CA ASN A 239 -22.37 10.43 -9.29
C ASN A 239 -20.91 10.55 -8.86
N GLY A 240 -20.25 9.42 -8.56
CA GLY A 240 -18.89 9.39 -8.03
C GLY A 240 -18.84 9.68 -6.53
N LEU A 241 -17.62 9.57 -5.97
CA LEU A 241 -17.38 9.81 -4.55
C LEU A 241 -17.41 11.31 -4.22
N PRO A 242 -17.87 11.68 -3.01
CA PRO A 242 -17.75 13.05 -2.52
C PRO A 242 -16.33 13.60 -2.65
N VAL A 243 -16.21 14.82 -3.19
CA VAL A 243 -14.91 15.46 -3.51
C VAL A 243 -13.98 15.54 -2.29
N TRP A 244 -14.54 15.74 -1.08
CA TRP A 244 -13.73 15.79 0.14
C TRP A 244 -12.99 14.47 0.42
N ILE A 245 -13.57 13.32 0.05
CA ILE A 245 -12.90 12.00 0.20
C ILE A 245 -11.70 11.95 -0.72
N ILE A 246 -11.88 12.36 -1.98
CA ILE A 246 -10.83 12.38 -3.00
C ILE A 246 -9.69 13.32 -2.56
N VAL A 247 -10.02 14.56 -2.21
CA VAL A 247 -9.04 15.58 -1.80
C VAL A 247 -8.29 15.16 -0.53
N SER A 248 -8.99 14.64 0.48
CA SER A 248 -8.35 14.24 1.75
C SER A 248 -7.40 13.06 1.57
N CYS A 249 -7.78 12.04 0.79
CA CYS A 249 -6.89 10.91 0.46
C CYS A 249 -5.71 11.40 -0.39
N ALA A 250 -5.96 12.19 -1.45
CA ALA A 250 -4.91 12.75 -2.31
C ALA A 250 -3.85 13.54 -1.52
N VAL A 251 -4.28 14.36 -0.56
CA VAL A 251 -3.37 15.10 0.33
C VAL A 251 -2.64 14.16 1.29
N ALA A 252 -3.32 13.18 1.87
CA ALA A 252 -2.71 12.24 2.81
C ALA A 252 -1.60 11.41 2.14
N ILE A 253 -1.89 10.76 0.99
CA ILE A 253 -0.91 9.97 0.26
C ILE A 253 0.26 10.83 -0.25
N ALA A 254 0.01 12.06 -0.73
CA ALA A 254 1.05 12.96 -1.19
C ALA A 254 1.95 13.45 -0.03
N ALA A 255 1.35 13.78 1.12
CA ALA A 255 2.10 14.17 2.32
C ALA A 255 2.99 13.04 2.83
N GLY A 256 2.46 11.81 2.87
CA GLY A 256 3.24 10.62 3.18
C GLY A 256 4.39 10.43 2.18
N THR A 257 4.08 10.51 0.89
CA THR A 257 5.06 10.36 -0.18
C THR A 257 6.23 11.34 -0.04
N TYR A 258 5.92 12.60 0.30
CA TYR A 258 6.90 13.66 0.49
C TYR A 258 7.81 13.43 1.69
N MET A 259 7.29 12.85 2.78
CA MET A 259 8.13 12.42 3.91
C MET A 259 9.13 11.32 3.53
N GLY A 260 8.76 10.53 2.52
CA GLY A 260 9.58 9.47 1.94
C GLY A 260 9.54 8.18 2.75
N GLY A 261 10.33 7.21 2.34
CA GLY A 261 10.41 5.90 3.00
C GLY A 261 11.86 5.44 3.01
N TRP A 262 12.76 6.28 3.53
CA TRP A 262 14.21 6.17 3.27
C TRP A 262 14.80 4.77 3.52
N ARG A 263 14.32 4.06 4.54
CA ARG A 263 14.70 2.66 4.82
C ARG A 263 14.35 1.74 3.64
N ILE A 264 13.13 1.84 3.12
CA ILE A 264 12.62 1.04 1.99
C ILE A 264 13.29 1.48 0.68
N ILE A 265 13.43 2.79 0.46
CA ILE A 265 14.13 3.36 -0.71
C ILE A 265 15.56 2.79 -0.79
N ARG A 266 16.27 2.75 0.34
CA ARG A 266 17.62 2.17 0.42
C ARG A 266 17.63 0.68 0.06
N THR A 267 16.68 -0.09 0.58
CA THR A 267 16.57 -1.53 0.29
C THR A 267 16.28 -1.80 -1.18
N LEU A 268 15.35 -1.08 -1.80
CA LEU A 268 15.01 -1.26 -3.21
C LEU A 268 16.11 -0.75 -4.16
N GLY A 269 16.72 0.39 -3.84
CA GLY A 269 17.69 1.05 -4.72
C GLY A 269 19.05 0.35 -4.79
N LYS A 270 19.49 -0.29 -3.70
CA LYS A 270 20.81 -0.97 -3.62
C LYS A 270 20.74 -2.48 -3.42
N GLY A 271 19.56 -3.03 -3.11
CA GLY A 271 19.44 -4.40 -2.61
C GLY A 271 19.32 -5.51 -3.67
N LEU A 272 18.72 -5.24 -4.84
CA LEU A 272 18.30 -6.31 -5.76
C LEU A 272 19.20 -6.49 -6.99
N VAL A 273 19.50 -5.39 -7.68
CA VAL A 273 20.24 -5.36 -8.94
C VAL A 273 21.04 -4.06 -8.98
N GLU A 274 22.23 -4.07 -9.59
CA GLU A 274 22.92 -2.82 -9.97
C GLU A 274 22.21 -2.20 -11.18
N ILE A 275 21.44 -1.13 -10.93
CA ILE A 275 20.57 -0.53 -11.92
C ILE A 275 21.27 0.65 -12.60
N GLU A 276 21.26 0.63 -13.94
CA GLU A 276 21.55 1.79 -14.77
C GLU A 276 20.26 2.41 -15.31
N SER A 277 20.30 3.68 -15.76
CA SER A 277 19.13 4.38 -16.29
C SER A 277 18.35 3.65 -17.41
N PRO A 278 18.98 2.93 -18.37
CA PRO A 278 18.21 2.17 -19.35
C PRO A 278 17.38 1.04 -18.74
N GLN A 279 17.91 0.34 -17.72
CA GLN A 279 17.18 -0.68 -16.98
C GLN A 279 16.09 -0.08 -16.11
N GLY A 280 16.41 1.01 -15.41
CA GLY A 280 15.46 1.75 -14.58
C GLY A 280 14.27 2.21 -15.40
N MET A 281 14.51 2.82 -16.55
CA MET A 281 13.46 3.25 -17.49
C MET A 281 12.59 2.07 -17.94
N ALA A 282 13.18 0.94 -18.33
CA ALA A 282 12.43 -0.24 -18.77
C ALA A 282 11.58 -0.85 -17.64
N ALA A 283 12.14 -0.94 -16.43
CA ALA A 283 11.44 -1.46 -15.25
C ALA A 283 10.27 -0.55 -14.83
N GLU A 284 10.49 0.75 -14.79
CA GLU A 284 9.47 1.74 -14.43
C GLU A 284 8.37 1.81 -15.50
N ALA A 285 8.71 1.76 -16.79
CA ALA A 285 7.73 1.71 -17.88
C ALA A 285 6.83 0.47 -17.79
N ALA A 286 7.44 -0.72 -17.56
CA ALA A 286 6.69 -1.95 -17.35
C ALA A 286 5.77 -1.86 -16.13
N SER A 287 6.30 -1.31 -15.02
CA SER A 287 5.53 -1.13 -13.79
C SER A 287 4.35 -0.20 -13.98
N ALA A 288 4.57 0.97 -14.57
CA ALA A 288 3.52 1.94 -14.85
C ALA A 288 2.42 1.35 -15.76
N ALA A 289 2.81 0.66 -16.83
CA ALA A 289 1.85 0.03 -17.74
C ALA A 289 0.97 -1.00 -17.03
N ILE A 290 1.56 -1.87 -16.20
CA ILE A 290 0.83 -2.92 -15.47
C ILE A 290 -0.06 -2.31 -14.39
N ILE A 291 0.43 -1.33 -13.63
CA ILE A 291 -0.36 -0.68 -12.57
C ILE A 291 -1.55 0.07 -13.20
N MET A 292 -1.33 0.86 -14.25
CA MET A 292 -2.41 1.62 -14.89
C MET A 292 -3.46 0.71 -15.54
N THR A 293 -3.05 -0.35 -16.25
CA THR A 293 -3.99 -1.30 -16.86
C THR A 293 -4.77 -2.08 -15.80
N SER A 294 -4.13 -2.43 -14.67
CA SER A 294 -4.81 -3.06 -13.54
C SER A 294 -5.82 -2.14 -12.88
N SER A 295 -5.48 -0.86 -12.68
CA SER A 295 -6.39 0.13 -12.10
C SER A 295 -7.63 0.32 -12.97
N HIS A 296 -7.47 0.39 -14.29
CA HIS A 296 -8.60 0.44 -15.25
C HIS A 296 -9.43 -0.86 -15.25
N ALA A 297 -8.83 -2.00 -14.91
CA ALA A 297 -9.54 -3.26 -14.78
C ALA A 297 -10.24 -3.43 -13.41
N GLY A 298 -10.18 -2.41 -12.53
CA GLY A 298 -10.71 -2.49 -11.18
C GLY A 298 -10.07 -3.63 -10.37
N MET A 299 -8.78 -3.90 -10.59
CA MET A 299 -8.03 -4.91 -9.86
C MET A 299 -7.11 -4.25 -8.83
N ALA A 300 -7.22 -4.68 -7.57
CA ALA A 300 -6.46 -4.16 -6.46
C ALA A 300 -5.05 -4.75 -6.39
N LEU A 301 -4.23 -4.41 -7.37
CA LEU A 301 -2.88 -4.94 -7.54
C LEU A 301 -1.87 -4.24 -6.62
N SER A 302 -0.84 -4.99 -6.22
CA SER A 302 0.28 -4.49 -5.40
C SER A 302 1.34 -3.81 -6.27
N THR A 303 1.43 -2.49 -6.12
CA THR A 303 2.52 -1.65 -6.67
C THR A 303 3.90 -2.17 -6.28
N THR A 304 4.08 -2.62 -5.02
CA THR A 304 5.35 -3.16 -4.52
C THR A 304 5.77 -4.43 -5.25
N HIS A 305 4.83 -5.36 -5.46
CA HIS A 305 5.14 -6.62 -6.16
C HIS A 305 5.48 -6.36 -7.62
N VAL A 306 4.73 -5.47 -8.28
CA VAL A 306 5.00 -5.12 -9.69
C VAL A 306 6.30 -4.34 -9.85
N ALA A 307 6.57 -3.33 -9.01
CA ALA A 307 7.80 -2.57 -9.07
C ALA A 307 9.03 -3.47 -8.82
N THR A 308 8.98 -4.30 -7.77
CA THR A 308 10.07 -5.23 -7.46
C THR A 308 10.24 -6.30 -8.54
N GLY A 309 9.14 -6.85 -9.05
CA GLY A 309 9.15 -7.80 -10.16
C GLY A 309 9.80 -7.21 -11.41
N SER A 310 9.43 -5.98 -11.77
CA SER A 310 10.04 -5.26 -12.89
C SER A 310 11.52 -4.96 -12.68
N ILE A 311 11.94 -4.59 -11.46
CA ILE A 311 13.35 -4.36 -11.12
C ILE A 311 14.17 -5.65 -11.27
N LEU A 312 13.65 -6.77 -10.77
CA LEU A 312 14.30 -8.08 -10.94
C LEU A 312 14.35 -8.48 -12.41
N GLY A 313 13.24 -8.28 -13.14
CA GLY A 313 13.15 -8.53 -14.57
C GLY A 313 14.16 -7.73 -15.39
N SER A 314 14.34 -6.44 -15.10
CA SER A 314 15.33 -5.61 -15.79
C SER A 314 16.77 -6.01 -15.47
N GLY A 315 17.01 -6.63 -14.31
CA GLY A 315 18.26 -7.32 -14.01
C GLY A 315 18.47 -8.54 -14.91
N VAL A 316 17.48 -9.42 -15.01
CA VAL A 316 17.54 -10.62 -15.87
C VAL A 316 17.71 -10.26 -17.34
N GLY A 317 17.03 -9.21 -17.80
CA GLY A 317 17.05 -8.77 -19.20
C GLY A 317 18.32 -8.03 -19.65
N LYS A 318 19.20 -7.60 -18.71
CA LYS A 318 20.45 -6.92 -19.05
C LYS A 318 21.59 -7.92 -19.24
N PRO A 319 22.31 -7.88 -20.38
CA PRO A 319 23.51 -8.68 -20.58
C PRO A 319 24.56 -8.42 -19.48
N GLY A 320 24.99 -9.48 -18.79
CA GLY A 320 26.05 -9.42 -17.78
C GLY A 320 25.66 -8.87 -16.40
N ALA A 321 24.38 -8.57 -16.16
CA ALA A 321 23.91 -8.08 -14.86
C ALA A 321 23.91 -9.19 -13.80
N LYS A 322 24.20 -8.80 -12.55
CA LYS A 322 24.15 -9.68 -11.38
C LYS A 322 22.88 -9.42 -10.58
N VAL A 323 22.04 -10.45 -10.46
CA VAL A 323 20.81 -10.39 -9.64
C VAL A 323 21.10 -11.02 -8.27
N ARG A 324 20.75 -10.31 -7.20
CA ARG A 324 20.94 -10.78 -5.81
C ARG A 324 19.75 -11.61 -5.35
N TRP A 325 19.69 -12.87 -5.79
CA TRP A 325 18.58 -13.80 -5.51
C TRP A 325 18.27 -14.00 -4.02
N GLY A 326 19.28 -13.90 -3.15
CA GLY A 326 19.07 -13.98 -1.69
C GLY A 326 18.20 -12.83 -1.15
N VAL A 327 18.34 -11.62 -1.71
CA VAL A 327 17.51 -10.47 -1.33
C VAL A 327 16.10 -10.62 -1.92
N ALA A 328 15.99 -11.09 -3.15
CA ALA A 328 14.70 -11.40 -3.78
C ALA A 328 13.90 -12.43 -2.96
N GLY A 329 14.56 -13.49 -2.47
CA GLY A 329 13.94 -14.50 -1.60
C GLY A 329 13.43 -13.92 -0.27
N ARG A 330 14.19 -13.01 0.36
CA ARG A 330 13.73 -12.30 1.58
C ARG A 330 12.51 -11.44 1.32
N MET A 331 12.43 -10.77 0.16
CA MET A 331 11.25 -9.98 -0.23
C MET A 331 10.03 -10.86 -0.48
N LEU A 332 10.19 -11.98 -1.20
CA LEU A 332 9.11 -12.95 -1.40
C LEU A 332 8.57 -13.48 -0.06
N ALA A 333 9.45 -13.77 0.90
CA ALA A 333 9.04 -14.16 2.25
C ALA A 333 8.23 -13.03 2.91
N ALA A 334 8.70 -11.77 2.85
CA ALA A 334 7.98 -10.62 3.37
C ALA A 334 6.58 -10.46 2.75
N TRP A 335 6.43 -10.74 1.45
CA TRP A 335 5.14 -10.66 0.75
C TRP A 335 4.17 -11.74 1.22
N VAL A 336 4.63 -12.98 1.36
CA VAL A 336 3.81 -14.10 1.83
C VAL A 336 3.33 -13.88 3.27
N ILE A 337 4.19 -13.35 4.15
CA ILE A 337 3.82 -13.13 5.55
C ILE A 337 2.98 -11.86 5.78
N THR A 338 2.99 -10.91 4.84
CA THR A 338 2.32 -9.61 5.02
C THR A 338 0.82 -9.76 5.24
N LEU A 339 0.14 -10.48 4.35
CA LEU A 339 -1.31 -10.68 4.44
C LEU A 339 -1.73 -11.39 5.74
N PRO A 340 -1.13 -12.56 6.14
CA PRO A 340 -1.55 -13.25 7.36
C PRO A 340 -1.17 -12.50 8.64
N LEU A 341 -0.02 -11.83 8.69
CA LEU A 341 0.39 -11.12 9.92
C LEU A 341 -0.37 -9.81 10.10
N ALA A 342 -0.64 -9.05 9.03
CA ALA A 342 -1.55 -7.92 9.10
C ALA A 342 -2.97 -8.37 9.49
N GLY A 343 -3.41 -9.53 8.98
CA GLY A 343 -4.68 -10.14 9.39
C GLY A 343 -4.71 -10.59 10.83
N LEU A 344 -3.62 -11.10 11.38
CA LEU A 344 -3.55 -11.40 12.81
C LEU A 344 -3.72 -10.13 13.65
N VAL A 345 -3.08 -9.03 13.26
CA VAL A 345 -3.26 -7.74 13.96
C VAL A 345 -4.70 -7.24 13.81
N GLY A 346 -5.29 -7.28 12.62
CA GLY A 346 -6.69 -6.89 12.41
C GLY A 346 -7.69 -7.74 13.20
N PHE A 347 -7.46 -9.06 13.24
CA PHE A 347 -8.25 -10.00 14.03
C PHE A 347 -8.17 -9.67 15.53
N THR A 348 -6.96 -9.52 16.07
CA THR A 348 -6.77 -9.19 17.49
C THR A 348 -7.32 -7.81 17.85
N ALA A 349 -7.17 -6.80 16.99
CA ALA A 349 -7.77 -5.49 17.19
C ALA A 349 -9.30 -5.58 17.26
N PHE A 350 -9.92 -6.35 16.36
CA PHE A 350 -11.37 -6.55 16.39
C PHE A 350 -11.81 -7.28 17.67
N LEU A 351 -11.08 -8.34 18.06
CA LEU A 351 -11.36 -9.07 19.30
C LEU A 351 -11.35 -8.14 20.51
N VAL A 352 -10.33 -7.29 20.62
CA VAL A 352 -10.20 -6.32 21.72
C VAL A 352 -11.35 -5.31 21.69
N ALA A 353 -11.61 -4.69 20.53
CA ALA A 353 -12.68 -3.72 20.40
C ALA A 353 -14.03 -4.31 20.81
N GLU A 354 -14.42 -5.43 20.20
CA GLU A 354 -15.73 -6.06 20.41
C GLU A 354 -15.88 -6.64 21.82
N SER A 355 -14.84 -7.21 22.41
CA SER A 355 -14.90 -7.72 23.79
C SER A 355 -15.10 -6.59 24.79
N ILE A 356 -14.43 -5.45 24.58
CA ILE A 356 -14.61 -4.26 25.42
C ILE A 356 -16.00 -3.67 25.21
N SER A 357 -16.45 -3.54 23.96
CA SER A 357 -17.81 -3.08 23.64
C SER A 357 -18.87 -3.91 24.35
N LYS A 358 -18.73 -5.23 24.39
CA LYS A 358 -19.65 -6.13 25.12
C LYS A 358 -19.54 -6.00 26.63
N ALA A 359 -18.33 -5.83 27.16
CA ALA A 359 -18.10 -5.70 28.60
C ALA A 359 -18.63 -4.37 29.16
N THR A 360 -18.55 -3.29 28.38
CA THR A 360 -18.99 -1.94 28.80
C THR A 360 -20.41 -1.61 28.35
N GLY A 361 -20.93 -2.31 27.35
CA GLY A 361 -22.19 -1.98 26.68
C GLY A 361 -22.10 -0.78 25.73
N ASP A 362 -20.89 -0.32 25.39
CA ASP A 362 -20.67 0.85 24.52
C ASP A 362 -19.54 0.60 23.50
N ALA A 363 -19.93 0.52 22.22
CA ALA A 363 -19.01 0.34 21.10
C ALA A 363 -18.00 1.49 20.94
N LEU A 364 -18.33 2.69 21.42
CA LEU A 364 -17.43 3.82 21.38
C LEU A 364 -16.20 3.59 22.27
N ILE A 365 -16.38 2.92 23.41
CA ILE A 365 -15.27 2.59 24.31
C ILE A 365 -14.36 1.57 23.65
N GLY A 366 -14.92 0.52 23.04
CA GLY A 366 -14.14 -0.46 22.27
C GLY A 366 -13.33 0.19 21.15
N GLY A 367 -13.95 1.06 20.34
CA GLY A 367 -13.29 1.83 19.29
C GLY A 367 -12.19 2.77 19.83
N SER A 368 -12.45 3.46 20.94
CA SER A 368 -11.49 4.38 21.56
C SER A 368 -10.26 3.64 22.09
N VAL A 369 -10.44 2.44 22.65
CA VAL A 369 -9.31 1.63 23.15
C VAL A 369 -8.40 1.19 22.01
N ILE A 370 -8.95 0.68 20.90
CA ILE A 370 -8.10 0.28 19.76
C ILE A 370 -7.40 1.47 19.10
N PHE A 371 -8.04 2.65 19.11
CA PHE A 371 -7.38 3.88 18.68
C PHE A 371 -6.17 4.23 19.55
N ILE A 372 -6.32 4.17 20.86
CA ILE A 372 -5.23 4.43 21.81
C ILE A 372 -4.10 3.42 21.62
N ILE A 373 -4.42 2.14 21.44
CA ILE A 373 -3.43 1.09 21.16
C ILE A 373 -2.68 1.39 19.86
N LEU A 374 -3.39 1.75 18.78
CA LEU A 374 -2.79 2.13 17.51
C LEU A 374 -1.80 3.30 17.69
N VAL A 375 -2.22 4.37 18.37
CA VAL A 375 -1.36 5.54 18.62
C VAL A 375 -0.14 5.16 19.45
N ALA A 376 -0.31 4.40 20.53
CA ALA A 376 0.78 3.99 21.40
C ALA A 376 1.82 3.12 20.66
N LEU A 377 1.37 2.13 19.89
CA LEU A 377 2.26 1.27 19.10
C LEU A 377 2.94 2.05 17.97
N SER A 378 2.22 2.95 17.30
CA SER A 378 2.80 3.80 16.24
C SER A 378 3.88 4.72 16.80
N LEU A 379 3.65 5.33 17.96
CA LEU A 379 4.64 6.15 18.65
C LEU A 379 5.85 5.33 19.10
N TYR A 380 5.63 4.13 19.63
CA TYR A 380 6.70 3.21 20.01
C TYR A 380 7.58 2.84 18.81
N ILE A 381 6.97 2.44 17.69
CA ILE A 381 7.69 2.12 16.45
C ILE A 381 8.47 3.34 15.94
N TYR A 382 7.83 4.51 15.93
CA TYR A 382 8.48 5.75 15.53
C TYR A 382 9.69 6.10 16.41
N GLN A 383 9.55 6.01 17.74
CA GLN A 383 10.65 6.25 18.68
C GLN A 383 11.80 5.26 18.46
N HIS A 384 11.48 3.97 18.29
CA HIS A 384 12.48 2.94 17.99
C HIS A 384 13.22 3.21 16.68
N SER A 385 12.52 3.72 15.65
CA SER A 385 13.11 4.07 14.36
C SER A 385 14.18 5.17 14.45
N ARG A 386 14.16 6.01 15.50
CA ARG A 386 15.13 7.10 15.70
C ARG A 386 16.50 6.62 16.17
N SER A 387 16.63 5.35 16.58
CA SER A 387 17.92 4.76 16.99
C SER A 387 18.89 4.57 15.82
N GLN A 388 18.39 4.41 14.60
CA GLN A 388 19.19 4.24 13.37
C GLN A 388 18.56 5.03 12.23
N THR A 389 18.90 6.30 12.09
CA THR A 389 18.24 7.18 11.11
C THR A 389 18.78 7.00 9.70
N VAL A 390 17.92 6.60 8.76
CA VAL A 390 18.17 6.74 7.32
C VAL A 390 17.44 8.00 6.84
N SER A 391 18.16 8.91 6.19
CA SER A 391 17.64 10.19 5.70
C SER A 391 17.95 10.36 4.21
N ALA A 392 17.45 11.45 3.61
CA ALA A 392 17.78 11.82 2.23
C ALA A 392 19.30 11.92 1.98
N ASP A 393 20.09 12.25 3.00
CA ASP A 393 21.53 12.44 2.89
C ASP A 393 22.31 11.11 3.03
N SER A 394 21.73 10.12 3.72
CA SER A 394 22.37 8.80 3.99
C SER A 394 21.78 7.63 3.20
N VAL A 395 20.69 7.84 2.45
CA VAL A 395 20.00 6.78 1.69
C VAL A 395 20.92 6.10 0.66
N ASN A 396 21.90 6.82 0.13
CA ASN A 396 22.87 6.33 -0.85
C ASN A 396 24.21 5.89 -0.23
N ASN A 397 24.33 5.78 1.10
CA ASN A 397 25.55 5.26 1.73
C ASN A 397 25.62 3.73 1.57
N ASP A 398 26.84 3.17 1.56
CA ASP A 398 27.05 1.73 1.44
C ASP A 398 26.62 0.97 2.69
N TRP A 399 26.40 -0.33 2.54
CA TRP A 399 25.98 -1.19 3.64
C TRP A 399 27.22 -1.53 4.47
N ASP A 400 27.55 -0.69 5.45
CA ASP A 400 28.51 -1.08 6.48
C ASP A 400 27.89 -2.23 7.28
N HIS A 401 28.68 -3.27 7.59
CA HIS A 401 28.23 -4.46 8.35
C HIS A 401 27.63 -4.14 9.74
N GLU A 402 27.71 -2.89 10.19
CA GLU A 402 27.06 -2.39 11.42
C GLU A 402 25.59 -1.97 11.22
N ASN A 403 25.11 -1.87 9.98
CA ASN A 403 23.75 -1.45 9.61
C ASN A 403 22.90 -2.62 9.05
N GLU A 404 23.00 -3.80 9.66
CA GLU A 404 22.08 -4.91 9.35
C GLU A 404 20.64 -4.58 9.80
N PRO A 405 19.61 -5.06 9.07
CA PRO A 405 18.22 -4.94 9.51
C PRO A 405 18.06 -5.62 10.87
N VAL A 406 17.32 -4.97 11.78
CA VAL A 406 17.12 -5.37 13.18
C VAL A 406 16.88 -6.88 13.31
N THR A 407 17.90 -7.60 13.78
CA THR A 407 17.74 -8.96 14.30
C THR A 407 17.21 -8.87 15.73
N ILE A 408 15.99 -9.35 15.97
CA ILE A 408 15.47 -9.52 17.33
C ILE A 408 16.28 -10.64 17.99
N GLY A 409 17.23 -10.25 18.85
CA GLY A 409 17.99 -11.20 19.68
C GLY A 409 19.49 -11.00 19.62
N ALA A 410 19.99 -9.97 20.30
CA ALA A 410 21.33 -9.99 20.89
C ALA A 410 21.37 -8.96 22.03
N ASN A 411 20.82 -9.35 23.19
CA ASN A 411 21.28 -8.75 24.44
C ASN A 411 22.76 -9.08 24.58
N LYS A 412 23.60 -8.04 24.72
CA LYS A 412 24.89 -8.18 25.38
C LYS A 412 24.71 -8.13 26.89
#